data_AF-A0A2S8G3K9-F1
#
_entry.id   AF-A0A2S8G3K9-F1
#
_cell.length_a   1.000
_cell.length_b   1.000
_cell.length_c   1.000
_cell.angle_alpha   90.00
_cell.angle_beta   90.00
_cell.angle_gamma   90.00
#
_symmetry.space_group_name_H-M   'P 1'
#
loop_
_entity.id
_entity.type
_entity.pdbx_description
1 polymer ?
#
loop_
_entity_poly.entity_id
_entity_poly.type
_entity_poly.pdbx_seq_one_letter_code
_entity_poly.pdbx_strand_id
1 'polypeptide(L)'
;MDKNEQQYLTSEDWKVLKAKLKQANGGDQEAISWLRRFLDKHPQIWQYIGDLSVISENAWISLISNDDALAAESIRRQLNTLKAELMEESTTAMEKLLVDSILATWLEIHYLRSVDAGSRSRTVTQASLLTKRLESAQRRHHSAMKDLLMFRKLMPNRGALPELRVFRGRQTA
;
A
#
# COMPACT_ATOMS: atom_id res chain seq x y z
N MET A 1 11.83 1.07 -14.72
CA MET A 1 12.75 0.78 -13.62
C MET A 1 13.19 2.11 -13.07
N ASP A 2 12.78 2.39 -11.84
CA ASP A 2 12.98 3.68 -11.22
C ASP A 2 14.43 3.83 -10.74
N LYS A 3 15.01 5.02 -10.81
CA LYS A 3 16.44 5.26 -10.53
C LYS A 3 16.85 4.90 -9.09
N ASN A 4 15.90 4.76 -8.17
CA ASN A 4 16.13 4.33 -6.80
C ASN A 4 16.50 2.84 -6.64
N GLU A 5 16.18 1.98 -7.61
CA GLU A 5 16.45 0.53 -7.52
C GLU A 5 17.94 0.17 -7.72
N GLN A 6 18.70 1.03 -8.42
CA GLN A 6 20.09 0.76 -8.81
C GLN A 6 21.12 1.17 -7.75
N GLN A 7 20.70 1.80 -6.65
CA GLN A 7 21.62 2.35 -5.66
C GLN A 7 22.20 1.28 -4.69
N TYR A 8 21.63 0.06 -4.65
CA TYR A 8 21.92 -0.91 -3.59
C TYR A 8 22.45 -2.26 -4.04
N LEU A 9 22.50 -2.54 -5.35
CA LEU A 9 22.90 -3.84 -5.91
C LEU A 9 23.74 -3.65 -7.17
N THR A 10 24.80 -4.45 -7.31
CA THR A 10 25.62 -4.45 -8.51
C THR A 10 24.86 -5.07 -9.69
N SER A 11 25.33 -4.84 -10.92
CA SER A 11 24.76 -5.47 -12.12
C SER A 11 24.84 -7.00 -12.08
N GLU A 12 25.81 -7.55 -11.35
CA GLU A 12 25.98 -8.98 -11.18
C GLU A 12 24.98 -9.54 -10.13
N ASP A 13 24.77 -8.83 -9.02
CA ASP A 13 23.75 -9.21 -8.03
C ASP A 13 22.35 -9.28 -8.65
N TRP A 14 22.03 -8.37 -9.57
CA TRP A 14 20.76 -8.37 -10.29
C TRP A 14 20.57 -9.58 -11.22
N LYS A 15 21.63 -10.04 -11.88
CA LYS A 15 21.57 -11.24 -12.73
C LYS A 15 21.33 -12.48 -11.88
N VAL A 16 22.07 -12.62 -10.79
CA VAL A 16 21.92 -13.73 -9.83
C VAL A 16 20.51 -13.74 -9.25
N LEU A 17 19.99 -12.59 -8.82
CA LEU A 17 18.64 -12.46 -8.31
C LEU A 17 17.58 -12.86 -9.35
N LYS A 18 17.67 -12.39 -10.60
CA LYS A 18 16.74 -12.77 -11.67
C LYS A 18 16.72 -14.28 -11.93
N ALA A 19 17.89 -14.91 -11.98
CA ALA A 19 18.00 -16.35 -12.18
C ALA A 19 17.36 -17.12 -11.01
N LYS A 20 17.63 -16.71 -9.77
CA LYS A 20 17.05 -17.33 -8.56
C LYS A 20 15.55 -17.10 -8.44
N LEU A 21 15.04 -15.94 -8.84
CA LEU A 21 13.60 -15.66 -8.89
C LEU A 21 12.87 -16.61 -9.84
N LYS A 22 13.42 -16.87 -11.03
CA LYS A 22 12.81 -17.82 -11.98
C LYS A 22 12.72 -19.23 -11.39
N GLN A 23 13.76 -19.68 -10.69
CA GLN A 23 13.80 -20.98 -10.01
C GLN A 23 12.78 -21.02 -8.85
N ALA A 24 12.77 -19.98 -8.00
CA ALA A 24 11.85 -19.89 -6.87
C ALA A 24 10.38 -19.86 -7.31
N ASN A 25 10.05 -19.11 -8.37
CA ASN A 25 8.71 -19.09 -8.97
C ASN A 25 8.30 -20.45 -9.55
N GLY A 26 9.27 -21.29 -9.92
CA GLY A 26 9.06 -22.67 -10.33
C GLY A 26 8.92 -23.67 -9.17
N GLY A 27 8.99 -23.21 -7.91
CA GLY A 27 8.83 -24.04 -6.72
C GLY A 27 10.12 -24.64 -6.14
N ASP A 28 11.30 -24.25 -6.66
CA ASP A 28 12.60 -24.71 -6.15
C ASP A 28 12.84 -24.23 -4.71
N GLN A 29 12.94 -25.18 -3.77
CA GLN A 29 13.11 -24.91 -2.34
C GLN A 29 14.47 -24.32 -1.98
N GLU A 30 15.54 -24.66 -2.72
CA GLU A 30 16.85 -24.06 -2.49
C GLU A 30 16.87 -22.61 -2.96
N ALA A 31 16.23 -22.33 -4.09
CA ALA A 31 16.07 -20.97 -4.60
C ALA A 31 15.22 -20.10 -3.64
N ILE A 32 14.14 -20.64 -3.08
CA ILE A 32 13.34 -19.96 -2.04
C ILE A 32 14.18 -19.70 -0.78
N SER A 33 14.95 -20.68 -0.32
CA SER A 33 15.78 -20.52 0.87
C SER A 33 16.90 -19.50 0.67
N TRP A 34 17.49 -19.46 -0.53
CA TRP A 34 18.42 -18.42 -0.93
C TRP A 34 17.76 -17.04 -0.96
N LEU A 35 16.55 -16.94 -1.53
CA LEU A 35 15.80 -15.69 -1.62
C LEU A 35 15.49 -15.12 -0.23
N ARG A 36 15.10 -15.95 0.74
CA ARG A 36 14.91 -15.51 2.14
C ARG A 36 16.17 -14.85 2.69
N ARG A 37 17.33 -15.53 2.60
CA ARG A 37 18.61 -14.99 3.06
C ARG A 37 19.02 -13.72 2.32
N PHE A 38 18.70 -13.62 1.03
CA PHE A 38 18.96 -12.43 0.24
C PHE A 38 18.11 -11.25 0.74
N LEU A 39 16.82 -11.46 0.97
CA LEU A 39 15.91 -10.43 1.50
C LEU A 39 16.26 -10.05 2.95
N ASP A 40 16.76 -10.98 3.78
CA ASP A 40 17.26 -10.67 5.12
C ASP A 40 18.48 -9.73 5.09
N LYS A 41 19.35 -9.88 4.08
CA LYS A 41 20.53 -9.02 3.88
C LYS A 41 20.19 -7.67 3.25
N HIS A 42 19.10 -7.61 2.50
CA HIS A 42 18.67 -6.41 1.78
C HIS A 42 17.22 -6.05 2.17
N PRO A 43 16.95 -5.69 3.44
CA PRO A 43 15.60 -5.49 3.93
C PRO A 43 14.85 -4.39 3.19
N GLN A 44 15.54 -3.37 2.67
CA GLN A 44 14.98 -2.31 1.85
C GLN A 44 14.22 -2.83 0.62
N ILE A 45 14.62 -3.99 0.08
CA ILE A 45 14.00 -4.58 -1.12
C ILE A 45 12.61 -5.11 -0.78
N TRP A 46 12.46 -5.95 0.25
CA TRP A 46 11.15 -6.47 0.60
C TRP A 46 10.27 -5.42 1.30
N GLN A 47 10.87 -4.46 2.01
CA GLN A 47 10.12 -3.36 2.60
C GLN A 47 9.49 -2.46 1.54
N TYR A 48 10.19 -2.25 0.41
CA TYR A 48 9.66 -1.47 -0.70
C TYR A 48 8.71 -2.28 -1.56
N ILE A 49 9.13 -3.47 -2.03
CA ILE A 49 8.34 -4.31 -2.94
C ILE A 49 7.12 -4.90 -2.24
N GLY A 50 7.26 -5.24 -0.95
CA GLY A 50 6.22 -5.85 -0.13
C GLY A 50 5.35 -4.86 0.63
N ASP A 51 5.50 -3.54 0.39
CA ASP A 51 4.59 -2.54 0.97
C ASP A 51 3.18 -2.74 0.37
N LEU A 52 2.32 -3.42 1.13
CA LEU A 52 0.97 -3.78 0.71
C LEU A 52 0.11 -2.55 0.41
N SER A 53 0.36 -1.43 1.09
CA SER A 53 -0.33 -0.17 0.83
C SER A 53 0.02 0.33 -0.56
N VAL A 54 1.31 0.33 -0.91
CA VAL A 54 1.80 0.73 -2.25
C VAL A 54 1.28 -0.21 -3.34
N ILE A 55 1.27 -1.54 -3.10
CA ILE A 55 0.71 -2.50 -4.06
C ILE A 55 -0.77 -2.22 -4.32
N SER A 56 -1.55 -2.04 -3.26
CA SER A 56 -2.99 -1.77 -3.34
C SER A 56 -3.28 -0.44 -4.04
N GLU A 57 -2.56 0.63 -3.67
CA GLU A 57 -2.65 1.94 -4.33
C GLU A 57 -2.36 1.83 -5.82
N ASN A 58 -1.27 1.16 -6.21
CA ASN A 58 -0.92 0.97 -7.63
C ASN A 58 -2.00 0.23 -8.42
N ALA A 59 -2.62 -0.79 -7.82
CA ALA A 59 -3.71 -1.54 -8.45
C ALA A 59 -4.93 -0.63 -8.70
N TRP A 60 -5.30 0.19 -7.71
CA TRP A 60 -6.38 1.17 -7.87
C TRP A 60 -6.04 2.26 -8.89
N ILE A 61 -4.82 2.80 -8.86
CA ILE A 61 -4.38 3.83 -9.79
C ILE A 61 -4.46 3.32 -11.22
N SER A 62 -3.94 2.12 -11.50
CA SER A 62 -4.02 1.49 -12.82
C SER A 62 -5.47 1.30 -13.27
N LEU A 63 -6.35 0.89 -12.35
CA LEU A 63 -7.77 0.66 -12.63
C LEU A 63 -8.53 1.97 -12.91
N ILE A 64 -8.22 3.05 -12.19
CA ILE A 64 -8.87 4.36 -12.34
C ILE A 64 -8.33 5.09 -13.59
N SER A 65 -7.01 5.01 -13.82
CA SER A 65 -6.37 5.72 -14.93
C SER A 65 -6.66 5.06 -16.28
N ASN A 66 -7.04 3.78 -16.31
CA ASN A 66 -7.33 3.04 -17.54
C ASN A 66 -6.20 3.20 -18.58
N ASP A 67 -4.97 2.90 -18.13
CA ASP A 67 -3.72 3.01 -18.88
C ASP A 67 -3.30 4.43 -19.34
N ASP A 68 -4.01 5.49 -18.93
CA ASP A 68 -3.56 6.87 -19.14
C ASP A 68 -2.43 7.24 -18.17
N ALA A 69 -1.25 7.51 -18.73
CA ALA A 69 -0.04 7.83 -17.96
C ALA A 69 -0.15 9.17 -17.21
N LEU A 70 -0.78 10.20 -17.81
CA LEU A 70 -0.96 11.50 -17.17
C LEU A 70 -1.93 11.39 -16.00
N ALA A 71 -3.03 10.65 -16.19
CA ALA A 71 -3.99 10.39 -15.11
C ALA A 71 -3.35 9.60 -13.97
N ALA A 72 -2.60 8.53 -14.30
CA ALA A 72 -1.91 7.71 -13.30
C ALA A 72 -0.93 8.54 -12.45
N GLU A 73 -0.10 9.36 -13.10
CA GLU A 73 0.88 10.22 -12.40
C GLU A 73 0.19 11.32 -11.58
N SER A 74 -0.91 11.89 -12.10
CA SER A 74 -1.69 12.90 -11.36
C SER A 74 -2.30 12.33 -10.09
N ILE A 75 -2.87 11.12 -10.16
CA ILE A 75 -3.42 10.43 -8.99
C ILE A 75 -2.32 10.12 -7.98
N ARG A 76 -1.15 9.61 -8.42
CA ARG A 76 0.01 9.38 -7.53
C ARG A 76 0.41 10.63 -6.77
N ARG A 77 0.52 11.77 -7.46
CA ARG A 77 0.85 13.06 -6.83
C ARG A 77 -0.20 13.48 -5.82
N GLN A 78 -1.47 13.35 -6.15
CA GLN A 78 -2.56 13.68 -5.25
C GLN A 78 -2.54 12.81 -3.98
N LEU A 79 -2.31 11.50 -4.12
CA LEU A 79 -2.18 10.59 -2.98
C LEU A 79 -0.98 10.95 -2.11
N ASN A 80 0.17 11.27 -2.71
CA ASN A 80 1.36 11.68 -1.97
C ASN A 80 1.13 12.99 -1.21
N THR A 81 0.47 13.97 -1.82
CA THR A 81 0.10 15.23 -1.15
C THR A 81 -0.86 14.96 0.01
N LEU A 82 -1.94 14.21 -0.22
CA LEU A 82 -2.90 13.89 0.83
C LEU A 82 -2.27 13.09 1.97
N LYS A 83 -1.38 12.15 1.64
CA LYS A 83 -0.61 11.40 2.63
C LYS A 83 0.27 12.34 3.45
N ALA A 84 0.97 13.27 2.83
CA ALA A 84 1.79 14.25 3.54
C ALA A 84 0.96 15.19 4.42
N GLU A 85 -0.23 15.61 3.99
CA GLU A 85 -1.15 16.42 4.80
C GLU A 85 -1.70 15.64 6.01
N LEU A 86 -1.93 14.34 5.84
CA LEU A 86 -2.41 13.46 6.90
C LEU A 86 -1.29 13.00 7.84
N MET A 87 -0.05 12.95 7.40
CA MET A 87 1.09 12.52 8.22
C MET A 87 1.72 13.73 8.93
N GLU A 88 1.57 13.84 10.24
CA GLU A 88 2.24 14.88 11.04
C GLU A 88 3.70 14.48 11.38
N GLU A 89 4.51 15.42 11.88
CA GLU A 89 5.96 15.22 12.17
C GLU A 89 6.28 14.03 13.09
N SER A 90 5.33 13.58 13.94
CA SER A 90 5.50 12.47 14.87
C SER A 90 4.56 11.30 14.57
N THR A 91 4.60 10.79 13.33
CA THR A 91 3.71 9.69 12.94
C THR A 91 4.17 8.33 13.47
N THR A 92 3.30 7.66 14.21
CA THR A 92 3.53 6.27 14.68
C THR A 92 3.23 5.24 13.58
N ALA A 93 3.75 4.00 13.70
CA ALA A 93 3.45 2.93 12.76
C ALA A 93 1.93 2.63 12.64
N MET A 94 1.19 2.75 13.74
CA MET A 94 -0.26 2.55 13.75
C MET A 94 -0.99 3.67 13.01
N GLU A 95 -0.56 4.92 13.21
CA GLU A 95 -1.10 6.07 12.49
C GLU A 95 -0.82 5.97 10.98
N LYS A 96 0.37 5.52 10.57
CA LYS A 96 0.67 5.24 9.16
C LYS A 96 -0.33 4.24 8.55
N LEU A 97 -0.64 3.14 9.25
CA LEU A 97 -1.62 2.15 8.78
C LEU A 97 -3.03 2.73 8.63
N LEU A 98 -3.44 3.62 9.53
CA LEU A 98 -4.72 4.31 9.45
C LEU A 98 -4.77 5.28 8.28
N VAL A 99 -3.69 6.04 8.04
CA VAL A 99 -3.56 6.91 6.87
C VAL A 99 -3.63 6.10 5.57
N ASP A 100 -2.88 5.01 5.47
CA ASP A 100 -2.90 4.12 4.29
C ASP A 100 -4.31 3.55 4.04
N SER A 101 -5.05 3.20 5.09
CA SER A 101 -6.45 2.75 4.99
C SER A 101 -7.38 3.85 4.47
N ILE A 102 -7.19 5.11 4.90
CA ILE A 102 -7.94 6.26 4.39
C ILE A 102 -7.70 6.43 2.90
N LEU A 103 -6.44 6.38 2.44
CA LEU A 103 -6.09 6.53 1.02
C LEU A 103 -6.68 5.40 0.17
N ALA A 104 -6.55 4.15 0.61
CA ALA A 104 -7.09 3.00 -0.11
C ALA A 104 -8.63 3.05 -0.24
N THR A 105 -9.33 3.41 0.84
CA THR A 105 -10.80 3.53 0.83
C THR A 105 -11.27 4.75 0.03
N TRP A 106 -10.49 5.82 -0.01
CA TRP A 106 -10.75 6.99 -0.85
C TRP A 106 -10.69 6.64 -2.35
N LEU A 107 -9.64 5.92 -2.77
CA LEU A 107 -9.52 5.40 -4.13
C LEU A 107 -10.68 4.46 -4.50
N GLU A 108 -11.05 3.53 -3.61
CA GLU A 108 -12.18 2.61 -3.84
C GLU A 108 -13.48 3.39 -4.10
N ILE A 109 -13.80 4.40 -3.27
CA ILE A 109 -15.02 5.20 -3.44
C ILE A 109 -15.02 5.93 -4.78
N HIS A 110 -13.92 6.58 -5.13
CA HIS A 110 -13.85 7.36 -6.36
C HIS A 110 -13.88 6.48 -7.61
N TYR A 111 -13.27 5.31 -7.56
CA TYR A 111 -13.44 4.30 -8.61
C TYR A 111 -14.90 3.84 -8.74
N LEU A 112 -15.55 3.45 -7.63
CA LEU A 112 -16.92 2.97 -7.71
C LEU A 112 -17.91 4.04 -8.18
N ARG A 113 -17.67 5.30 -7.82
CA ARG A 113 -18.43 6.45 -8.35
C ARG A 113 -18.24 6.64 -9.85
N SER A 114 -17.03 6.47 -10.38
CA SER A 114 -16.79 6.60 -11.82
C SER A 114 -17.45 5.45 -12.60
N VAL A 115 -17.40 4.22 -12.06
CA VAL A 115 -18.12 3.06 -12.62
C VAL A 115 -19.63 3.30 -12.60
N ASP A 116 -20.16 3.87 -11.53
CA ASP A 116 -21.59 4.15 -11.41
C ASP A 116 -22.06 5.28 -12.33
N ALA A 117 -21.22 6.30 -12.55
CA ALA A 117 -21.48 7.36 -13.53
C ALA A 117 -21.32 6.89 -14.99
N GLY A 118 -20.65 5.76 -15.22
CA GLY A 118 -20.39 5.21 -16.54
C GLY A 118 -21.67 4.81 -17.28
N SER A 119 -21.65 5.01 -18.61
CA SER A 119 -22.74 4.68 -19.54
C SER A 119 -22.93 3.18 -19.81
N ARG A 120 -22.24 2.31 -19.06
CA ARG A 120 -22.33 0.86 -19.22
C ARG A 120 -23.73 0.37 -18.85
N SER A 121 -24.39 -0.27 -19.80
CA SER A 121 -25.68 -0.94 -19.58
C SER A 121 -25.55 -1.96 -18.45
N ARG A 122 -26.45 -1.87 -17.47
CA ARG A 122 -26.47 -2.68 -16.26
C ARG A 122 -27.88 -3.22 -16.06
N THR A 123 -27.97 -4.48 -15.63
CA THR A 123 -29.25 -5.01 -15.12
C THR A 123 -29.59 -4.34 -13.80
N VAL A 124 -30.87 -4.38 -13.41
CA VAL A 124 -31.34 -3.85 -12.11
C VAL A 124 -30.54 -4.47 -10.95
N THR A 125 -30.25 -5.77 -11.03
CA THR A 125 -29.45 -6.47 -10.02
C THR A 125 -28.01 -5.96 -9.95
N GLN A 126 -27.36 -5.74 -11.10
CA GLN A 126 -26.00 -5.19 -11.16
C GLN A 126 -25.94 -3.76 -10.61
N ALA A 127 -26.94 -2.93 -10.94
CA ALA A 127 -27.05 -1.58 -10.40
C ALA A 127 -27.21 -1.60 -8.87
N SER A 128 -28.13 -2.43 -8.34
CA SER A 128 -28.33 -2.57 -6.90
C SER A 128 -27.07 -3.07 -6.17
N LEU A 129 -26.34 -4.02 -6.75
CA LEU A 129 -25.10 -4.52 -6.18
C LEU A 129 -24.01 -3.43 -6.13
N LEU A 130 -23.90 -2.63 -7.20
CA LEU A 130 -22.94 -1.52 -7.23
C LEU A 130 -23.27 -0.46 -6.18
N THR A 131 -24.55 -0.06 -6.05
CA THR A 131 -25.00 0.87 -5.01
C THR A 131 -24.62 0.37 -3.62
N LYS A 132 -24.92 -0.90 -3.31
CA LYS A 132 -24.56 -1.50 -2.01
C LYS A 132 -23.05 -1.52 -1.79
N ARG A 133 -22.27 -1.82 -2.83
CA ARG A 133 -20.80 -1.80 -2.74
C ARG A 133 -20.28 -0.39 -2.47
N LEU A 134 -20.80 0.62 -3.17
CA LEU A 134 -20.44 2.02 -2.98
C LEU A 134 -20.80 2.51 -1.57
N GLU A 135 -22.00 2.23 -1.08
CA GLU A 135 -22.40 2.55 0.30
C GLU A 135 -21.48 1.89 1.33
N SER A 136 -21.11 0.62 1.09
CA SER A 136 -20.16 -0.08 1.95
C SER A 136 -18.77 0.54 1.94
N ALA A 137 -18.27 0.98 0.78
CA ALA A 137 -16.98 1.66 0.66
C ALA A 137 -17.00 3.01 1.39
N GLN A 138 -18.09 3.78 1.24
CA GLN A 138 -18.31 5.03 1.97
C GLN A 138 -18.30 4.84 3.49
N ARG A 139 -19.00 3.81 3.99
CA ARG A 139 -18.97 3.47 5.42
C ARG A 139 -17.56 3.15 5.89
N ARG A 140 -16.82 2.30 5.17
CA ARG A 140 -15.42 1.95 5.52
C ARG A 140 -14.51 3.17 5.55
N HIS A 141 -14.61 4.07 4.57
CA HIS A 141 -13.82 5.29 4.54
C HIS A 141 -14.12 6.21 5.71
N HIS A 142 -15.41 6.39 6.03
CA HIS A 142 -15.81 7.19 7.17
C HIS A 142 -15.35 6.58 8.51
N SER A 143 -15.38 5.25 8.63
CA SER A 143 -14.78 4.54 9.77
C SER A 143 -13.28 4.79 9.87
N ALA A 144 -12.53 4.65 8.77
CA ALA A 144 -11.08 4.88 8.78
C ALA A 144 -10.70 6.30 9.22
N MET A 145 -11.44 7.32 8.76
CA MET A 145 -11.25 8.71 9.21
C MET A 145 -11.56 8.87 10.70
N LYS A 146 -12.65 8.26 11.19
CA LYS A 146 -13.00 8.28 12.62
C LYS A 146 -11.93 7.60 13.47
N ASP A 147 -11.41 6.46 13.01
CA ASP A 147 -10.39 5.70 13.71
C ASP A 147 -9.09 6.52 13.83
N LEU A 148 -8.68 7.24 12.78
CA LEU A 148 -7.53 8.14 12.84
C LEU A 148 -7.75 9.28 13.85
N LEU A 149 -8.89 9.94 13.81
CA LEU A 149 -9.21 11.02 14.75
C LEU A 149 -9.29 10.52 16.20
N MET A 150 -9.88 9.35 16.40
CA MET A 150 -9.97 8.71 17.71
C MET A 150 -8.59 8.30 18.22
N PHE A 151 -7.74 7.72 17.36
CA PHE A 151 -6.36 7.39 17.68
C PHE A 151 -5.59 8.62 18.16
N ARG A 152 -5.66 9.74 17.41
CA ARG A 152 -5.02 11.02 17.80
C ARG A 152 -5.54 11.57 19.12
N LYS A 153 -6.85 11.47 19.36
CA LYS A 153 -7.46 11.91 20.62
C LYS A 153 -6.97 11.07 21.81
N LEU A 154 -6.79 9.76 21.63
CA LEU A 154 -6.37 8.84 22.69
C LEU A 154 -4.85 8.84 22.92
N MET A 155 -4.06 9.24 21.93
CA MET A 155 -2.59 9.29 21.99
C MET A 155 -2.07 10.73 21.87
N PRO A 156 -2.34 11.63 22.84
CA PRO A 156 -1.89 13.01 22.78
C PRO A 156 -0.36 13.16 22.86
N ASN A 157 0.33 12.20 23.49
CA ASN A 157 1.80 12.13 23.53
C ASN A 157 2.30 11.15 22.47
N ARG A 158 2.33 11.60 21.20
CA ARG A 158 2.70 10.81 20.01
C ARG A 158 4.15 10.29 20.02
N GLY A 159 5.00 10.81 20.90
CA GLY A 159 6.38 10.35 21.11
C GLY A 159 6.53 9.21 22.13
N ALA A 160 5.48 8.88 22.89
CA ALA A 160 5.49 7.72 23.77
C ALA A 160 5.10 6.49 22.95
N LEU A 161 6.10 5.76 22.46
CA LEU A 161 5.88 4.49 21.75
C LEU A 161 4.97 3.59 22.58
N PRO A 162 3.85 3.08 22.05
CA PRO A 162 3.18 1.94 22.68
C PRO A 162 4.18 0.78 22.70
N GLU A 163 4.31 0.11 23.85
CA GLU A 163 5.14 -1.10 24.00
C GLU A 163 4.58 -2.25 23.14
N LEU A 164 4.78 -2.18 21.82
CA LEU A 164 4.37 -3.21 20.89
C LEU A 164 5.42 -4.32 20.93
N ARG A 165 5.04 -5.47 21.49
CA ARG A 165 5.88 -6.68 21.62
C ARG A 165 6.48 -7.19 20.30
N VAL A 166 5.97 -6.75 19.16
CA VAL A 166 6.43 -7.14 17.81
C VAL A 166 7.78 -6.50 17.43
N PHE A 167 8.24 -5.48 18.17
CA PHE A 167 9.53 -4.80 17.94
C PHE A 167 10.63 -5.11 18.97
N ARG A 168 10.42 -6.03 19.94
CA ARG A 168 11.51 -6.53 20.81
C ARG A 168 12.35 -7.59 20.08
N GLY A 169 13.00 -7.19 18.99
CA GLY A 169 14.06 -7.97 18.34
C GLY A 169 15.44 -7.48 18.81
N ARG A 170 16.06 -8.18 19.76
CA ARG A 170 17.45 -8.04 20.24
C ARG A 170 17.89 -6.62 20.65
N GLN A 171 17.63 -6.27 21.91
CA GLN A 171 18.72 -5.75 22.74
C GLN A 171 19.08 -6.86 23.71
N THR A 172 20.15 -7.59 23.40
CA THR A 172 20.80 -8.50 24.33
C THR A 172 22.27 -8.11 24.36
N ALA A 173 22.67 -7.59 25.52
CA ALA A 173 24.00 -7.55 26.14
C ALA A 173 25.17 -7.00 25.32
#